data_AF-A0A0K2SMT2-F1
#
_entry.id   AF-A0A0K2SMT2-F1
#
_cell.length_a   1.000
_cell.length_b   1.000
_cell.length_c   1.000
_cell.angle_alpha   90.00
_cell.angle_beta   90.00
_cell.angle_gamma   90.00
#
_symmetry.space_group_name_H-M   'P 1'
#
loop_
_entity.id
_entity.type
_entity.pdbx_description
1 polymer ?
#
loop_
_entity_poly.entity_id
_entity_poly.type
_entity_poly.pdbx_seq_one_letter_code
_entity_poly.pdbx_strand_id
1 'polypeptide(L)'
;MSDVKQKLAYARGLLEGRGTDGASGSEPVWTSVLEALDSLDAAVEAMRGDLEELEEYVQAVDDDLFDVEADLYGYDEADMTELECPSCHTPLVVEAEFLEDEASEVTCPECGHVIHRGPLYQGTSQEVAGAPTADGASR
;
A
#
# COMPACT_ATOMS: atom_id res chain seq x y z
N MET A 1 11.37 -5.38 27.06
CA MET A 1 10.56 -6.39 27.78
C MET A 1 11.21 -6.92 29.06
N SER A 2 12.44 -6.54 29.43
CA SER A 2 13.04 -6.89 30.74
C SER A 2 12.17 -6.46 31.93
N ASP A 3 11.48 -5.32 31.80
CA ASP A 3 10.58 -4.80 32.83
C ASP A 3 9.40 -5.73 33.14
N VAL A 4 8.81 -6.39 32.14
CA VAL A 4 7.63 -7.24 32.36
C VAL A 4 8.04 -8.53 33.06
N LYS A 5 9.08 -9.21 32.58
CA LYS A 5 9.67 -10.38 33.25
C LYS A 5 10.15 -10.06 34.67
N GLN A 6 10.81 -8.91 34.88
CA GLN A 6 11.24 -8.49 36.22
C GLN A 6 10.05 -8.19 37.14
N LYS A 7 8.98 -7.55 36.64
CA LYS A 7 7.77 -7.30 37.40
C LYS A 7 7.00 -8.58 37.73
N LEU A 8 6.96 -9.56 36.81
CA LEU A 8 6.37 -10.87 37.05
C LEU A 8 7.15 -11.69 38.08
N ALA A 9 8.49 -11.70 37.97
CA ALA A 9 9.36 -12.33 38.96
C ALA A 9 9.23 -11.67 40.35
N TYR A 10 9.15 -10.35 40.41
CA TYR A 10 8.89 -9.61 41.65
C TYR A 10 7.52 -9.94 42.24
N ALA A 11 6.47 -10.00 41.40
CA ALA A 11 5.12 -10.35 41.82
C ALA A 11 5.02 -11.79 42.36
N ARG A 12 5.70 -12.76 41.73
CA ARG A 12 5.85 -14.14 42.26
C ARG A 12 6.51 -14.13 43.64
N GLY A 13 7.65 -13.45 43.78
CA GLY A 13 8.35 -13.37 45.07
C GLY A 13 7.52 -12.71 46.17
N LEU A 14 6.69 -11.71 45.83
CA LEU A 14 5.77 -11.07 46.77
C LEU A 14 4.61 -12.00 47.19
N LEU A 15 4.15 -12.87 46.27
CA LEU A 15 3.11 -13.86 46.53
C LEU A 15 3.63 -14.96 47.46
N GLU A 16 4.83 -15.48 47.17
CA GLU A 16 5.51 -16.53 47.96
C GLU A 16 5.93 -16.04 49.35
N GLY A 17 6.37 -14.78 49.45
CA GLY A 17 6.82 -14.17 50.70
C GLY A 17 5.71 -13.77 51.67
N ARG A 18 4.43 -13.82 51.25
CA ARG A 18 3.32 -13.26 52.04
C ARG A 18 2.82 -14.15 53.18
N GLY A 19 3.35 -15.37 53.32
CA GLY A 19 2.99 -16.27 54.40
C GLY A 19 1.56 -16.80 54.27
N THR A 20 1.43 -18.12 54.20
CA THR A 20 0.14 -18.81 54.24
C THR A 20 -0.48 -18.71 55.63
N ASP A 21 -0.95 -17.53 56.04
CA ASP A 21 -1.87 -17.40 57.18
C ASP A 21 -3.28 -17.80 56.71
N GLY A 22 -3.41 -19.07 56.28
CA GLY A 22 -4.59 -19.94 56.21
C GLY A 22 -5.97 -19.42 55.76
N ALA A 23 -6.16 -18.17 55.34
CA ALA A 23 -7.47 -17.54 55.34
C ALA A 23 -7.99 -17.06 53.98
N SER A 24 -7.15 -16.92 52.95
CA SER A 24 -7.60 -16.48 51.63
C SER A 24 -7.23 -17.49 50.54
N GLY A 25 -8.18 -18.30 50.10
CA GLY A 25 -8.03 -19.27 48.99
C GLY A 25 -7.81 -18.63 47.60
N SER A 26 -7.27 -17.41 47.53
CA SER A 26 -6.99 -16.68 46.30
C SER A 26 -5.58 -16.93 45.74
N GLU A 27 -4.68 -17.56 46.50
CA GLU A 27 -3.33 -17.92 46.04
C GLU A 27 -3.32 -18.72 44.72
N PRO A 28 -4.15 -19.75 44.52
CA PRO A 28 -4.17 -20.49 43.25
C PRO A 28 -4.57 -19.63 42.05
N VAL A 29 -5.45 -18.63 42.28
CA VAL A 29 -5.89 -17.69 41.25
C VAL A 29 -4.73 -16.80 40.82
N TRP A 30 -3.99 -16.24 41.78
CA TRP A 30 -2.84 -15.40 41.48
C TRP A 30 -1.71 -16.15 40.77
N THR A 31 -1.46 -17.40 41.16
CA THR A 31 -0.49 -18.26 40.47
C THR A 31 -0.89 -18.47 39.01
N SER A 32 -2.17 -18.82 38.76
CA SER A 32 -2.68 -18.98 37.40
C SER A 32 -2.60 -17.70 36.56
N VAL A 33 -2.85 -16.53 37.17
CA VAL A 33 -2.71 -15.24 36.49
C VAL A 33 -1.25 -14.96 36.13
N LEU A 34 -0.30 -15.22 37.02
CA LEU A 34 1.12 -15.03 36.76
C LEU A 34 1.62 -15.96 35.64
N GLU A 35 1.19 -17.22 35.63
CA GLU A 35 1.50 -18.16 34.55
C GLU A 35 0.90 -17.73 33.20
N ALA A 36 -0.32 -17.22 33.19
CA ALA A 36 -0.95 -16.69 31.98
C ALA A 36 -0.18 -15.48 31.43
N LEU A 37 0.30 -14.60 32.32
CA LEU A 37 1.13 -13.44 31.93
C LEU A 37 2.52 -13.86 31.44
N ASP A 38 3.15 -14.85 32.05
CA ASP A 38 4.41 -15.42 31.57
C ASP A 38 4.26 -16.03 30.16
N SER A 39 3.15 -16.74 29.92
CA SER A 39 2.81 -17.29 28.61
C SER A 39 2.57 -16.19 27.57
N LEU A 40 1.88 -15.12 27.95
CA LEU A 40 1.66 -13.97 27.08
C LEU A 40 2.98 -13.26 26.74
N ASP A 41 3.86 -13.07 27.71
CA ASP A 41 5.19 -12.48 27.51
C ASP A 41 6.01 -13.30 26.49
N ALA A 42 6.01 -14.63 26.63
CA ALA A 42 6.67 -15.52 25.67
C ALA A 42 6.05 -15.44 24.26
N ALA A 43 4.72 -15.41 24.15
CA ALA A 43 4.05 -15.29 22.87
C ALA A 43 4.34 -13.94 22.18
N VAL A 44 4.38 -12.84 22.95
CA VAL A 44 4.72 -11.52 22.44
C VAL A 44 6.16 -11.47 21.94
N GLU A 45 7.10 -12.08 22.66
CA GLU A 45 8.49 -12.13 22.20
C GLU A 45 8.65 -12.96 20.92
N ALA A 46 7.92 -14.08 20.80
CA ALA A 46 7.90 -14.86 19.57
C ALA A 46 7.33 -14.04 18.39
N MET A 47 6.18 -13.37 18.58
CA MET A 47 5.58 -12.51 17.56
C MET A 47 6.52 -11.36 17.13
N ARG A 48 7.34 -10.84 18.04
CA ARG A 48 8.33 -9.82 17.70
C ARG A 48 9.41 -10.36 16.77
N GLY A 49 9.89 -11.58 17.02
CA GLY A 49 10.83 -12.25 16.13
C GLY A 49 10.23 -12.46 14.73
N ASP A 50 8.97 -12.93 14.67
CA ASP A 50 8.27 -13.09 13.38
C ASP A 50 8.10 -11.75 12.63
N LEU A 51 7.89 -10.65 13.36
CA LEU A 51 7.80 -9.31 12.77
C LEU A 51 9.14 -8.79 12.26
N GLU A 52 10.23 -9.05 12.98
CA GLU A 52 11.59 -8.71 12.53
C GLU A 52 11.93 -9.47 11.23
N GLU A 53 11.61 -10.77 11.15
CA GLU A 53 11.79 -11.57 9.92
C GLU A 53 10.92 -11.03 8.76
N LEU A 54 9.68 -10.62 9.04
CA LEU A 54 8.81 -10.03 8.03
C LEU A 54 9.33 -8.67 7.56
N GLU A 55 9.88 -7.85 8.45
CA GLU A 55 10.50 -6.56 8.11
C GLU A 55 11.67 -6.77 7.15
N GLU A 56 12.55 -7.72 7.43
CA GLU A 56 13.65 -8.10 6.53
C GLU A 56 13.14 -8.58 5.17
N TYR A 57 12.10 -9.41 5.16
CA TYR A 57 11.50 -9.91 3.91
C TYR A 57 10.88 -8.78 3.08
N VAL A 58 10.13 -7.88 3.71
CA VAL A 58 9.50 -6.73 3.02
C VAL A 58 10.57 -5.79 2.48
N GLN A 59 11.64 -5.56 3.23
CA GLN A 59 12.75 -4.74 2.76
C GLN A 59 13.47 -5.37 1.55
N ALA A 60 13.67 -6.69 1.55
CA ALA A 60 14.21 -7.37 0.38
C ALA A 60 13.31 -7.24 -0.86
N VAL A 61 11.98 -7.28 -0.67
CA VAL A 61 11.02 -7.04 -1.76
C VAL A 61 11.09 -5.60 -2.28
N ASP A 62 11.24 -4.62 -1.38
CA ASP A 62 11.38 -3.21 -1.75
C ASP A 62 12.66 -2.97 -2.54
N ASP A 63 13.79 -3.52 -2.09
CA ASP A 63 15.08 -3.44 -2.78
C ASP A 63 15.01 -4.10 -4.18
N ASP A 64 14.41 -5.30 -4.28
CA ASP A 64 14.22 -5.99 -5.57
C ASP A 64 13.31 -5.19 -6.52
N LEU A 65 12.26 -4.55 -5.97
CA LEU A 65 11.36 -3.72 -6.76
C LEU A 65 12.07 -2.46 -7.26
N PHE A 66 12.89 -1.83 -6.42
CA PHE A 66 13.69 -0.67 -6.80
C PHE A 66 14.62 -0.97 -7.98
N ASP A 67 15.28 -2.14 -7.98
CA ASP A 67 16.12 -2.56 -9.10
C ASP A 67 15.32 -2.74 -10.40
N VAL A 68 14.11 -3.34 -10.32
CA VAL A 68 13.22 -3.48 -11.47
C VAL A 68 12.74 -2.13 -11.99
N GLU A 69 12.39 -1.23 -11.09
CA GLU A 69 11.97 0.13 -11.44
C GLU A 69 13.12 0.88 -12.12
N ALA A 70 14.34 0.77 -11.60
CA ALA A 70 15.52 1.37 -12.22
C ALA A 70 15.83 0.79 -13.61
N ASP A 71 15.63 -0.51 -13.81
CA ASP A 71 15.86 -1.16 -15.10
C ASP A 71 14.80 -0.78 -16.16
N LEU A 72 13.55 -0.55 -15.74
CA LEU A 72 12.43 -0.25 -16.64
C LEU A 72 12.26 1.24 -16.90
N TYR A 73 12.33 2.05 -15.84
CA TYR A 73 12.04 3.49 -15.85
C TYR A 73 13.31 4.36 -15.71
N GLY A 74 14.47 3.77 -15.43
CA GLY A 74 15.70 4.51 -15.16
C GLY A 74 15.79 5.02 -13.71
N TYR A 75 16.95 5.58 -13.34
CA TYR A 75 17.17 6.14 -12.00
C TYR A 75 16.69 7.60 -11.85
N ASP A 76 16.28 8.24 -12.93
CA ASP A 76 15.64 9.56 -12.87
C ASP A 76 14.15 9.34 -12.62
N GLU A 77 13.58 10.01 -11.61
CA GLU A 77 12.13 10.11 -11.44
C GLU A 77 11.55 10.59 -12.77
N ALA A 78 10.92 9.68 -13.53
CA ALA A 78 10.28 10.04 -14.80
C ALA A 78 9.38 11.26 -14.54
N ASP A 79 9.57 12.34 -15.29
CA ASP A 79 8.82 13.59 -15.09
C ASP A 79 7.33 13.32 -15.29
N MET A 80 6.59 13.09 -14.21
CA MET A 80 5.16 12.78 -14.25
C MET A 80 4.35 14.07 -14.41
N THR A 81 3.44 14.09 -15.38
CA THR A 81 2.51 15.20 -15.61
C THR A 81 1.08 14.77 -15.30
N GLU A 82 0.39 15.59 -14.50
CA GLU A 82 -1.05 15.44 -14.26
C GLU A 82 -1.86 16.06 -15.41
N LEU A 83 -2.81 15.29 -15.94
CA LEU A 83 -3.75 15.68 -16.98
C LEU A 83 -5.19 15.45 -16.51
N GLU A 84 -6.11 16.31 -16.93
CA GLU A 84 -7.54 16.08 -16.73
C GLU A 84 -8.17 15.59 -18.03
N CYS A 85 -8.89 14.47 -18.00
CA CYS A 85 -9.59 14.01 -19.20
C CYS A 85 -10.71 15.01 -19.58
N PRO A 86 -10.72 15.58 -20.80
CA PRO A 86 -11.72 16.57 -21.19
C PRO A 86 -13.13 15.98 -21.36
N SER A 87 -13.27 14.65 -21.43
CA SER A 87 -14.56 13.99 -21.62
C SER A 87 -15.23 13.55 -20.32
N CYS A 88 -14.46 13.03 -19.35
CA CYS A 88 -15.01 12.48 -18.11
C CYS A 88 -14.50 13.19 -16.85
N HIS A 89 -13.59 14.17 -17.00
CA HIS A 89 -12.99 14.95 -15.92
C HIS A 89 -12.21 14.12 -14.89
N THR A 90 -11.86 12.88 -15.25
CA THR A 90 -11.01 12.03 -14.41
C THR A 90 -9.56 12.51 -14.50
N PRO A 91 -8.89 12.77 -13.37
CA PRO A 91 -7.47 13.08 -13.35
C PRO A 91 -6.65 11.83 -13.73
N LEU A 92 -5.66 12.02 -14.58
CA LEU A 92 -4.67 11.02 -15.00
C LEU A 92 -3.27 11.54 -14.70
N VAL A 93 -2.38 10.63 -14.38
CA VAL A 93 -0.94 10.90 -14.29
C VAL A 93 -0.27 10.12 -15.39
N VAL A 94 0.52 10.79 -16.22
CA VAL A 94 1.25 10.20 -17.34
C VAL A 94 2.68 10.71 -17.35
N GLU A 95 3.61 9.91 -17.85
CA GLU A 95 5.00 10.36 -18.01
C GLU A 95 5.07 11.42 -19.11
N ALA A 96 5.79 12.51 -18.85
CA ALA A 96 5.92 13.65 -19.76
C ALA A 96 6.51 13.25 -21.11
N GLU A 97 7.38 12.23 -21.13
CA GLU A 97 7.96 11.70 -22.38
C GLU A 97 6.89 11.21 -23.36
N PHE A 98 5.77 10.63 -22.89
CA PHE A 98 4.67 10.22 -23.77
C PHE A 98 3.94 11.41 -24.39
N LEU A 99 4.04 12.61 -23.83
CA LEU A 99 3.45 13.82 -24.41
C LEU A 99 4.38 14.51 -25.42
N GLU A 100 5.67 14.17 -25.37
CA GLU A 100 6.70 14.68 -26.27
C GLU A 100 7.02 13.71 -27.40
N ASP A 101 6.74 12.41 -27.22
CA ASP A 101 6.94 11.37 -28.23
C ASP A 101 6.04 11.60 -29.46
N GLU A 102 6.66 11.57 -30.62
CA GLU A 102 6.01 11.78 -31.90
C GLU A 102 5.07 10.63 -32.29
N ALA A 103 5.29 9.43 -31.74
CA ALA A 103 4.58 8.17 -32.04
C ALA A 103 3.72 7.64 -30.89
N SER A 104 3.37 8.47 -29.91
CA SER A 104 2.54 8.08 -28.76
C SER A 104 1.05 8.42 -28.94
N GLU A 105 0.19 7.65 -28.26
CA GLU A 105 -1.22 7.97 -28.06
C GLU A 105 -1.57 7.74 -26.59
N VAL A 106 -2.08 8.76 -25.91
CA VAL A 106 -2.52 8.67 -24.51
C VAL A 106 -4.03 8.60 -24.46
N THR A 107 -4.56 7.53 -23.88
CA THR A 107 -6.01 7.28 -23.77
C THR A 107 -6.46 7.27 -22.32
N CYS A 108 -7.65 7.81 -22.05
CA CYS A 108 -8.26 7.73 -20.73
C CYS A 108 -8.72 6.29 -20.44
N PRO A 109 -8.32 5.65 -19.33
CA PRO A 109 -8.75 4.31 -18.95
C PRO A 109 -10.23 4.24 -18.55
N GLU A 110 -10.81 5.35 -18.09
CA GLU A 110 -12.20 5.37 -17.61
C GLU A 110 -13.22 5.47 -18.75
N CYS A 111 -12.94 6.24 -19.79
CA CYS A 111 -13.89 6.48 -20.88
C CYS A 111 -13.37 6.14 -22.28
N GLY A 112 -12.09 5.77 -22.41
CA GLY A 112 -11.46 5.46 -23.71
C GLY A 112 -11.24 6.68 -24.61
N HIS A 113 -11.40 7.90 -24.11
CA HIS A 113 -11.15 9.11 -24.88
C HIS A 113 -9.64 9.32 -25.09
N VAL A 114 -9.22 9.63 -26.31
CA VAL A 114 -7.83 9.93 -26.63
C VAL A 114 -7.52 11.37 -26.20
N ILE A 115 -6.65 11.52 -25.19
CA ILE A 115 -6.28 12.80 -24.57
C ILE A 115 -5.13 13.46 -25.32
N HIS A 116 -4.18 12.67 -25.82
CA HIS A 116 -3.01 13.18 -26.56
C HIS A 116 -2.68 12.25 -27.75
N ARG A 117 -2.21 12.86 -28.85
CA ARG A 117 -1.65 12.17 -30.03
C ARG A 117 -0.38 12.86 -30.46
N GLY A 118 0.71 12.10 -30.55
CA GLY A 118 1.96 12.55 -31.12
C GLY A 118 1.79 13.00 -32.59
N PRO A 119 2.63 13.93 -33.06
CA PRO A 119 2.57 14.48 -34.42
C PRO A 119 2.55 13.45 -35.56
N LEU A 120 3.09 12.24 -35.39
CA LEU A 120 3.03 11.21 -36.44
C LEU A 120 1.62 10.65 -36.66
N TYR A 121 0.71 10.79 -35.68
CA TYR A 121 -0.71 10.42 -35.82
C TYR A 121 -1.59 11.55 -36.37
N GLN A 122 -1.05 12.75 -36.59
CA GLN A 122 -1.84 13.90 -37.09
C GLN A 122 -2.11 13.82 -38.61
N GLY A 123 -1.63 12.77 -39.29
CA GLY A 123 -1.71 12.59 -40.74
C GLY A 123 -2.88 11.76 -41.28
N THR A 124 -3.76 11.17 -40.46
CA THR A 124 -4.93 10.43 -40.96
C THR A 124 -6.23 11.11 -40.59
N SER A 125 -6.65 12.00 -41.49
CA SER A 125 -8.05 12.36 -41.76
C SER A 125 -8.77 13.22 -40.72
N GLN A 126 -8.58 14.52 -40.93
CA GLN A 126 -9.66 15.49 -40.96
C GLN A 126 -10.91 14.94 -41.70
N GLU A 127 -11.93 14.53 -40.95
CA GLU A 127 -13.33 14.65 -41.40
C GLU A 127 -14.04 15.61 -40.42
N VAL A 128 -13.89 16.90 -40.70
CA VAL A 128 -14.77 17.94 -40.15
C VAL A 128 -15.61 18.49 -41.30
N ALA A 129 -16.92 18.52 -41.06
CA ALA A 129 -17.90 19.46 -41.61
C ALA A 129 -18.27 19.36 -43.10
N GLY A 130 -19.43 18.75 -43.33
CA GLY A 130 -20.27 18.98 -44.51
C GLY A 130 -21.75 18.84 -44.15
N ALA A 131 -22.36 19.85 -43.55
CA ALA A 131 -23.81 20.00 -43.63
C ALA A 131 -24.16 20.58 -45.02
N PRO A 132 -25.20 20.08 -45.70
CA PRO A 132 -26.40 20.92 -45.81
C PRO A 132 -27.73 20.15 -45.72
N THR A 133 -28.68 20.86 -45.10
CA THR A 133 -30.14 20.89 -45.29
C THR A 133 -30.85 19.86 -46.20
N ALA A 134 -31.94 19.30 -45.68
CA ALA A 134 -33.32 19.46 -46.17
C ALA A 134 -34.15 18.16 -46.17
N ASP A 135 -35.39 18.31 -45.69
CA ASP A 135 -36.63 17.65 -46.11
C ASP A 135 -36.75 16.11 -46.14
N GLY A 136 -37.61 15.62 -45.24
CA GLY A 136 -38.83 14.86 -45.57
C GLY A 136 -38.75 13.61 -46.46
N ALA A 137 -39.07 12.44 -45.88
CA ALA A 137 -40.22 11.61 -46.26
C ALA A 137 -40.09 10.13 -45.80
N SER A 138 -41.18 9.65 -45.22
CA SER A 138 -41.67 8.25 -45.25
C SER A 138 -40.89 7.16 -44.49
N ARG A 139 -41.42 6.78 -43.32
CA ARG A 139 -42.40 5.68 -43.18
C ARG A 139 -43.09 5.73 -41.82
#